data_AF-A0A2U3NGH6-F1
#
_entry.id   AF-A0A2U3NGH6-F1
#
_cell.length_a   1.000
_cell.length_b   1.000
_cell.length_c   1.000
_cell.angle_alpha   90.00
_cell.angle_beta   90.00
_cell.angle_gamma   90.00
#
_symmetry.space_group_name_H-M   'P 1'
#
loop_
_entity.id
_entity.type
_entity.pdbx_description
1 polymer ?
#
loop_
_entity_poly.entity_id
_entity_poly.type
_entity_poly.pdbx_seq_one_letter_code
_entity_poly.pdbx_strand_id
1 'polypeptide(L)'
;MSHEVNGFMEFLELQDGTDLVTKTELLNEVREAGFKVSDRNLTYYMSSGLIPLSARLGSRSAGVYPKVVVELMTWLLYMRRIGVSIESLRELLPVWKFLMRSLRGKHMRLDLAEFEFVAMQHISSSDAFCAVPATVSYVLGSLCDCCRRDITLVDRDGHESTADEYTSIGFAIAAPLDGDGNGERPVDRWAARTRLSLAVPRPQSVDPTTVRLGRKVGEPWPADEPASHLNGRREERTET
;
A
#
# COMPACT_ATOMS: atom_id res chain seq x y z
N MET A 1 -32.49 -10.88 -6.41
CA MET A 1 -31.52 -9.92 -5.84
C MET A 1 -30.19 -10.22 -6.49
N SER A 2 -29.80 -9.41 -7.47
CA SER A 2 -28.72 -9.66 -8.42
C SER A 2 -27.33 -9.60 -7.75
N HIS A 3 -26.47 -10.52 -8.17
CA HIS A 3 -25.11 -10.76 -7.68
C HIS A 3 -24.16 -9.54 -7.77
N GLU A 4 -24.13 -8.71 -6.74
CA GLU A 4 -23.01 -7.76 -6.47
C GLU A 4 -21.82 -8.45 -5.76
N VAL A 5 -21.50 -9.69 -6.13
CA VAL A 5 -20.40 -10.47 -5.49
C VAL A 5 -19.28 -10.79 -6.48
N ASN A 6 -19.39 -10.37 -7.74
CA ASN A 6 -18.53 -10.85 -8.81
C ASN A 6 -17.55 -9.78 -9.30
N GLY A 7 -16.57 -9.43 -8.45
CA GLY A 7 -15.63 -8.30 -8.61
C GLY A 7 -14.93 -8.11 -9.96
N PHE A 8 -15.14 -9.00 -10.95
CA PHE A 8 -14.76 -8.82 -12.34
C PHE A 8 -15.07 -7.42 -12.90
N MET A 9 -16.31 -6.92 -12.72
CA MET A 9 -16.69 -5.59 -13.23
C MET A 9 -15.89 -4.47 -12.58
N GLU A 10 -15.67 -4.55 -11.27
CA GLU A 10 -14.84 -3.59 -10.54
C GLU A 10 -13.41 -3.53 -11.09
N PHE A 11 -12.82 -4.67 -11.45
CA PHE A 11 -11.48 -4.73 -12.07
C PHE A 11 -11.49 -4.26 -13.52
N LEU A 12 -12.59 -4.44 -14.25
CA LEU A 12 -12.73 -3.92 -15.61
C LEU A 12 -12.81 -2.39 -15.60
N GLU A 13 -13.55 -1.81 -14.65
CA GLU A 13 -13.60 -0.36 -14.43
C GLU A 13 -12.24 0.19 -13.97
N LEU A 14 -11.53 -0.55 -13.12
CA LEU A 14 -10.22 -0.16 -12.59
C LEU A 14 -9.16 0.07 -13.68
N GLN A 15 -9.20 -0.70 -14.78
CA GLN A 15 -8.18 -0.63 -15.82
C GLN A 15 -8.48 0.41 -16.91
N ASP A 16 -9.61 1.12 -16.82
CA ASP A 16 -10.07 2.12 -17.79
C ASP A 16 -9.97 1.63 -19.26
N GLY A 17 -10.48 0.42 -19.52
CA GLY A 17 -10.38 -0.22 -20.83
C GLY A 17 -11.03 -1.60 -20.90
N THR A 18 -11.15 -2.13 -22.13
CA THR A 18 -11.83 -3.40 -22.42
C THR A 18 -10.88 -4.58 -22.63
N ASP A 19 -9.61 -4.43 -22.26
CA ASP A 19 -8.60 -5.46 -22.48
C ASP A 19 -8.85 -6.67 -21.58
N LEU A 20 -8.97 -7.83 -22.21
CA LEU A 20 -9.23 -9.10 -21.54
C LEU A 20 -8.15 -10.10 -21.93
N VAL A 21 -7.73 -10.87 -20.93
CA VAL A 21 -6.75 -11.96 -21.10
C VAL A 21 -7.41 -13.29 -20.73
N THR A 22 -7.07 -14.34 -21.47
CA THR A 22 -7.39 -15.70 -21.08
C THR A 22 -6.57 -16.10 -19.86
N LYS A 23 -7.02 -17.16 -19.17
CA LYS A 23 -6.26 -17.78 -18.09
C LYS A 23 -4.81 -18.13 -18.47
N THR A 24 -4.58 -18.61 -19.69
CA THR A 24 -3.25 -19.01 -20.15
C THR A 24 -2.36 -17.79 -20.36
N GLU A 25 -2.87 -16.75 -21.01
CA GLU A 25 -2.16 -15.47 -21.21
C GLU A 25 -1.80 -14.84 -19.86
N LEU A 26 -2.76 -14.77 -18.92
CA LEU A 26 -2.52 -14.27 -17.57
C LEU A 26 -1.35 -14.99 -16.89
N LEU A 27 -1.36 -16.34 -16.89
CA LEU A 27 -0.29 -17.11 -16.26
C LEU A 27 1.06 -16.96 -16.96
N ASN A 28 1.07 -16.74 -18.28
CA ASN A 28 2.30 -16.53 -19.03
C ASN A 28 2.89 -15.15 -18.73
N GLU A 29 2.09 -14.09 -18.76
CA GLU A 29 2.56 -12.72 -18.43
C GLU A 29 3.10 -12.64 -16.99
N VAL A 30 2.44 -13.29 -16.02
CA VAL A 30 2.94 -13.35 -14.63
C VAL A 30 4.29 -14.09 -14.54
N ARG A 31 4.52 -15.10 -15.37
CA ARG A 31 5.81 -15.82 -15.43
C ARG A 31 6.89 -14.99 -16.11
N GLU A 32 6.55 -14.26 -17.15
CA GLU A 32 7.46 -13.32 -17.82
C GLU A 32 7.91 -12.20 -16.87
N ALA A 33 7.03 -11.77 -15.95
CA ALA A 33 7.38 -10.88 -14.84
C ALA A 33 8.29 -11.53 -13.77
N GLY A 34 8.72 -12.78 -13.95
CA GLY A 34 9.68 -13.48 -13.09
C GLY A 34 9.07 -14.28 -11.94
N PHE A 35 7.73 -14.43 -11.89
CA PHE A 35 7.07 -15.17 -10.81
C PHE A 35 6.70 -16.60 -11.22
N LYS A 36 6.98 -17.56 -10.33
CA LYS A 36 6.51 -18.94 -10.49
C LYS A 36 5.04 -19.02 -10.09
N VAL A 37 4.15 -19.13 -11.07
CA VAL A 37 2.71 -19.28 -10.84
C VAL A 37 2.17 -20.55 -11.53
N SER A 38 1.40 -21.33 -10.77
CA SER A 38 0.65 -22.48 -11.24
C SER A 38 -0.85 -22.19 -11.26
N ASP A 39 -1.61 -23.05 -11.93
CA ASP A 39 -3.07 -22.97 -11.91
C ASP A 39 -3.66 -23.06 -10.48
N ARG A 40 -3.03 -23.89 -9.64
CA ARG A 40 -3.42 -24.04 -8.24
C ARG A 40 -3.24 -22.74 -7.46
N ASN A 41 -2.21 -21.95 -7.76
CA ASN A 41 -2.03 -20.64 -7.14
C ASN A 41 -3.16 -19.69 -7.54
N LEU A 42 -3.51 -19.62 -8.82
CA LEU A 42 -4.61 -18.78 -9.29
C LEU A 42 -5.94 -19.16 -8.60
N THR A 43 -6.25 -20.46 -8.57
CA THR A 43 -7.44 -20.98 -7.88
C THR A 43 -7.44 -20.61 -6.40
N TYR A 44 -6.29 -20.72 -5.73
CA TYR A 44 -6.15 -20.36 -4.31
C TYR A 44 -6.42 -18.87 -4.04
N TYR A 45 -5.90 -17.97 -4.87
CA TYR A 45 -6.15 -16.53 -4.71
C TYR A 45 -7.59 -16.15 -5.07
N MET A 46 -8.21 -16.85 -6.03
CA MET A 46 -9.63 -16.70 -6.32
C MET A 46 -10.50 -17.14 -5.12
N SER A 47 -10.27 -18.35 -4.58
CA SER A 47 -11.02 -18.84 -3.41
C SER A 47 -10.78 -18.00 -2.16
N SER A 48 -9.63 -17.33 -2.09
CA SER A 48 -9.30 -16.40 -1.01
C SER A 48 -9.95 -15.02 -1.17
N GLY A 49 -10.69 -14.77 -2.26
CA GLY A 49 -11.34 -13.48 -2.53
C GLY A 49 -10.39 -12.38 -2.97
N LEU A 50 -9.15 -12.71 -3.34
CA LEU A 50 -8.15 -11.74 -3.78
C LEU A 50 -8.22 -11.50 -5.29
N ILE A 51 -8.57 -12.52 -6.06
CA ILE A 51 -8.70 -12.46 -7.53
C ILE A 51 -10.18 -12.63 -7.91
N PRO A 52 -10.71 -11.84 -8.86
CA PRO A 52 -12.09 -11.98 -9.29
C PRO A 52 -12.32 -13.32 -9.99
N LEU A 53 -13.56 -13.79 -10.02
CA LEU A 53 -13.92 -14.93 -10.86
C LEU A 53 -13.78 -14.56 -12.34
N SER A 54 -13.37 -15.52 -13.17
CA SER A 54 -13.34 -15.34 -14.62
C SER A 54 -14.75 -15.12 -15.18
N ALA A 55 -14.90 -14.22 -16.15
CA ALA A 55 -16.11 -14.14 -16.95
C ALA A 55 -16.04 -15.07 -18.17
N ARG A 56 -17.20 -15.43 -18.72
CA ARG A 56 -17.29 -16.05 -20.05
C ARG A 56 -17.80 -15.02 -21.03
N LEU A 57 -17.08 -14.79 -22.13
CA LEU A 57 -17.48 -13.88 -23.19
C LEU A 57 -17.64 -14.63 -24.53
N GLY A 58 -18.86 -14.63 -25.05
CA GLY A 58 -19.20 -15.22 -26.35
C GLY A 58 -19.08 -16.74 -26.42
N SER A 59 -18.71 -17.26 -27.59
CA SER A 59 -18.51 -18.69 -27.88
C SER A 59 -17.19 -19.25 -27.34
N ARG A 60 -16.34 -18.43 -26.70
CA ARG A 60 -15.09 -18.88 -26.09
C ARG A 60 -15.45 -19.69 -24.84
N SER A 61 -15.11 -20.98 -24.85
CA SER A 61 -15.33 -21.92 -23.75
C SER A 61 -14.41 -21.65 -22.54
N ALA A 62 -13.31 -20.92 -22.75
CA ALA A 62 -12.35 -20.56 -21.71
C ALA A 62 -12.71 -19.23 -21.02
N GLY A 63 -12.61 -19.20 -19.69
CA GLY A 63 -12.81 -17.99 -18.89
C GLY A 63 -11.73 -16.94 -19.14
N VAL A 64 -12.13 -15.67 -19.09
CA VAL A 64 -11.28 -14.48 -19.28
C VAL A 64 -11.26 -13.62 -18.02
N TYR A 65 -10.22 -12.79 -17.91
CA TYR A 65 -9.98 -11.84 -16.82
C TYR A 65 -9.67 -10.45 -17.39
N PRO A 66 -9.97 -9.35 -16.68
CA PRO A 66 -9.42 -8.04 -17.01
C PRO A 66 -7.89 -8.09 -16.94
N LYS A 67 -7.22 -7.40 -17.86
CA LYS A 67 -5.76 -7.39 -17.96
C LYS A 67 -5.09 -6.92 -16.66
N VAL A 68 -5.69 -5.99 -15.91
CA VAL A 68 -5.19 -5.53 -14.61
C VAL A 68 -5.05 -6.65 -13.56
N VAL A 69 -5.71 -7.80 -13.77
CA VAL A 69 -5.53 -8.98 -12.91
C VAL A 69 -4.10 -9.56 -13.01
N VAL A 70 -3.39 -9.35 -14.12
CA VAL A 70 -1.96 -9.71 -14.24
C VAL A 70 -1.13 -8.93 -13.22
N GLU A 71 -1.37 -7.63 -13.10
CA GLU A 71 -0.69 -6.75 -12.15
C GLU A 71 -1.08 -7.04 -10.71
N LEU A 72 -2.35 -7.34 -10.48
CA LEU A 72 -2.81 -7.80 -9.18
C LEU A 72 -2.09 -9.10 -8.77
N MET A 73 -1.98 -10.07 -9.68
CA MET A 73 -1.29 -11.33 -9.41
C MET A 73 0.19 -11.13 -9.13
N THR A 74 0.88 -10.29 -9.90
CA THR A 74 2.30 -10.00 -9.69
C THR A 74 2.53 -9.25 -8.37
N TRP A 75 1.65 -8.31 -7.99
CA TRP A 75 1.67 -7.67 -6.68
C TRP A 75 1.45 -8.68 -5.55
N LEU A 76 0.40 -9.51 -5.63
CA LEU A 76 0.11 -10.54 -4.62
C LEU A 76 1.31 -11.46 -4.40
N LEU A 77 1.92 -11.95 -5.48
CA LEU A 77 3.08 -12.83 -5.42
C LEU A 77 4.32 -12.13 -4.86
N TYR A 78 4.55 -10.86 -5.20
CA TYR A 78 5.61 -10.04 -4.62
C TYR A 78 5.43 -9.89 -3.10
N MET A 79 4.24 -9.50 -2.66
CA MET A 79 3.94 -9.27 -1.25
C MET A 79 4.02 -10.57 -0.44
N ARG A 80 3.57 -11.70 -1.01
CA ARG A 80 3.76 -13.03 -0.40
C ARG A 80 5.23 -13.40 -0.26
N ARG A 81 6.07 -13.06 -1.25
CA ARG A 81 7.51 -13.33 -1.21
C ARG A 81 8.22 -12.60 -0.07
N ILE A 82 7.74 -11.41 0.31
CA ILE A 82 8.27 -10.65 1.45
C ILE A 82 7.57 -10.96 2.78
N GLY A 83 6.71 -11.99 2.82
CA GLY A 83 6.15 -12.54 4.05
C GLY A 83 4.76 -12.05 4.45
N VAL A 84 4.09 -11.20 3.65
CA VAL A 84 2.75 -10.68 3.99
C VAL A 84 1.71 -11.82 4.00
N SER A 85 0.91 -11.91 5.06
CA SER A 85 -0.14 -12.93 5.20
C SER A 85 -1.28 -12.74 4.19
N ILE A 86 -2.12 -13.76 3.98
CA ILE A 86 -3.26 -13.66 3.06
C ILE A 86 -4.34 -12.74 3.62
N GLU A 87 -4.51 -12.76 4.92
CA GLU A 87 -5.39 -11.89 5.68
C GLU A 87 -4.99 -10.43 5.47
N SER A 88 -3.72 -10.10 5.67
CA SER A 88 -3.20 -8.75 5.42
C SER A 88 -3.31 -8.34 3.95
N LEU A 89 -3.17 -9.28 2.99
CA LEU A 89 -3.38 -8.97 1.57
C LEU A 89 -4.83 -8.60 1.24
N ARG A 90 -5.81 -9.19 1.94
CA ARG A 90 -7.22 -8.81 1.78
C ARG A 90 -7.45 -7.38 2.28
N GLU A 91 -6.86 -7.03 3.41
CA GLU A 91 -6.91 -5.67 3.97
C GLU A 91 -6.20 -4.64 3.08
N LEU A 92 -5.11 -5.04 2.42
CA LEU A 92 -4.35 -4.18 1.51
C LEU A 92 -4.97 -4.05 0.12
N LEU A 93 -5.87 -4.96 -0.30
CA LEU A 93 -6.44 -4.95 -1.64
C LEU A 93 -7.16 -3.62 -1.98
N PRO A 94 -7.98 -3.02 -1.10
CA PRO A 94 -8.54 -1.68 -1.32
C PRO A 94 -7.49 -0.59 -1.50
N VAL A 95 -6.39 -0.64 -0.75
CA VAL A 95 -5.27 0.31 -0.87
C VAL A 95 -4.57 0.15 -2.21
N TRP A 96 -4.30 -1.09 -2.64
CA TRP A 96 -3.76 -1.34 -3.97
C TRP A 96 -4.70 -0.81 -5.06
N LYS A 97 -6.00 -1.11 -4.99
CA LYS A 97 -6.99 -0.60 -5.97
C LYS A 97 -7.01 0.92 -6.02
N PHE A 98 -6.96 1.59 -4.87
CA PHE A 98 -6.88 3.06 -4.80
C PHE A 98 -5.65 3.60 -5.53
N LEU A 99 -4.46 3.01 -5.29
CA LEU A 99 -3.23 3.40 -5.97
C LEU A 99 -3.32 3.16 -7.47
N MET A 100 -3.89 2.03 -7.90
CA MET A 100 -4.08 1.74 -9.32
C MET A 100 -5.00 2.76 -9.99
N ARG A 101 -6.10 3.19 -9.34
CA ARG A 101 -6.98 4.26 -9.88
C ARG A 101 -6.24 5.60 -9.98
N SER A 102 -5.52 5.95 -8.92
CA SER A 102 -4.78 7.21 -8.78
C SER A 102 -3.66 7.37 -9.81
N LEU A 103 -3.03 6.24 -10.19
CA LEU A 103 -1.78 6.22 -10.95
C LEU A 103 -1.90 5.63 -12.37
N ARG A 104 -3.12 5.35 -12.86
CA ARG A 104 -3.35 4.80 -14.22
C ARG A 104 -4.04 5.73 -15.21
N GLY A 105 -4.38 6.94 -14.81
CA GLY A 105 -5.02 7.93 -15.66
C GLY A 105 -4.05 8.82 -16.45
N LYS A 106 -4.61 9.63 -17.35
CA LYS A 106 -3.90 10.74 -18.01
C LYS A 106 -3.42 11.82 -17.03
N HIS A 107 -4.04 11.89 -15.86
CA HIS A 107 -3.69 12.79 -14.77
C HIS A 107 -3.35 11.94 -13.56
N MET A 108 -2.11 11.46 -13.48
CA MET A 108 -1.65 10.68 -12.33
C MET A 108 -1.62 11.61 -11.12
N ARG A 109 -2.49 11.33 -10.14
CA ARG A 109 -2.64 12.16 -8.95
C ARG A 109 -2.75 11.26 -7.74
N LEU A 110 -1.87 11.47 -6.76
CA LEU A 110 -1.88 10.75 -5.49
C LEU A 110 -2.18 11.73 -4.35
N ASP A 111 -3.41 11.68 -3.84
CA ASP A 111 -3.83 12.44 -2.67
C ASP A 111 -3.49 11.67 -1.39
N LEU A 112 -2.62 12.25 -0.56
CA LEU A 112 -2.13 11.59 0.65
C LEU A 112 -3.16 11.55 1.78
N ALA A 113 -4.10 12.50 1.84
CA ALA A 113 -5.17 12.49 2.83
C ALA A 113 -6.21 11.41 2.47
N GLU A 114 -6.58 11.31 1.19
CA GLU A 114 -7.48 10.25 0.72
C GLU A 114 -6.83 8.87 0.85
N PHE A 115 -5.54 8.75 0.50
CA PHE A 115 -4.78 7.52 0.68
C PHE A 115 -4.77 7.05 2.14
N GLU A 116 -4.47 7.97 3.07
CA GLU A 116 -4.50 7.68 4.51
C GLU A 116 -5.89 7.24 4.96
N PHE A 117 -6.94 7.94 4.53
CA PHE A 117 -8.31 7.60 4.85
C PHE A 117 -8.69 6.19 4.37
N VAL A 118 -8.36 5.84 3.12
CA VAL A 118 -8.61 4.50 2.55
C VAL A 118 -7.84 3.43 3.33
N ALA A 119 -6.57 3.68 3.65
CA ALA A 119 -5.77 2.75 4.43
C ALA A 119 -6.38 2.52 5.82
N MET A 120 -6.76 3.58 6.53
CA MET A 120 -7.35 3.48 7.88
C MET A 120 -8.75 2.85 7.88
N GLN A 121 -9.51 2.98 6.79
CA GLN A 121 -10.83 2.37 6.68
C GLN A 121 -10.76 0.86 6.48
N HIS A 122 -9.76 0.37 5.76
CA HIS A 122 -9.69 -1.03 5.32
C HIS A 122 -8.66 -1.88 6.06
N ILE A 123 -7.67 -1.26 6.70
CA ILE A 123 -6.61 -1.93 7.43
C ILE A 123 -6.88 -1.88 8.93
N SER A 124 -6.75 -3.04 9.56
CA SER A 124 -6.92 -3.27 10.98
C SER A 124 -5.73 -3.99 11.61
N SER A 125 -5.02 -4.83 10.85
CA SER A 125 -3.86 -5.57 11.35
C SER A 125 -2.57 -4.75 11.27
N SER A 126 -1.73 -4.87 12.30
CA SER A 126 -0.40 -4.25 12.35
C SER A 126 0.48 -4.71 11.17
N ASP A 127 0.41 -6.00 10.83
CA ASP A 127 1.12 -6.59 9.68
C ASP A 127 0.74 -5.92 8.36
N ALA A 128 -0.55 -5.66 8.13
CA ALA A 128 -1.01 -4.95 6.95
C ALA A 128 -0.55 -3.50 6.94
N PHE A 129 -0.61 -2.78 8.08
CA PHE A 129 -0.06 -1.42 8.17
C PHE A 129 1.44 -1.38 7.83
N CYS A 130 2.22 -2.32 8.35
CA CYS A 130 3.66 -2.45 8.07
C CYS A 130 3.95 -2.74 6.58
N ALA A 131 3.00 -3.33 5.87
CA ALA A 131 3.11 -3.67 4.46
C ALA A 131 2.61 -2.56 3.50
N VAL A 132 2.00 -1.47 4.02
CA VAL A 132 1.57 -0.33 3.18
C VAL A 132 2.73 0.31 2.40
N PRO A 133 3.89 0.63 3.02
CA PRO A 133 5.00 1.22 2.27
C PRO A 133 5.50 0.30 1.14
N ALA A 134 5.54 -1.02 1.38
CA ALA A 134 5.91 -1.98 0.34
C ALA A 134 4.92 -2.00 -0.83
N THR A 135 3.63 -1.85 -0.54
CA THR A 135 2.57 -1.75 -1.56
C THR A 135 2.75 -0.49 -2.41
N VAL A 136 2.94 0.67 -1.78
CA VAL A 136 3.17 1.95 -2.49
C VAL A 136 4.44 1.87 -3.32
N SER A 137 5.54 1.38 -2.75
CA SER A 137 6.81 1.22 -3.45
C SER A 137 6.68 0.29 -4.66
N TYR A 138 5.90 -0.78 -4.55
CA TYR A 138 5.68 -1.72 -5.66
C TYR A 138 4.92 -1.04 -6.81
N VAL A 139 3.82 -0.36 -6.52
CA VAL A 139 2.99 0.29 -7.55
C VAL A 139 3.75 1.43 -8.22
N LEU A 140 4.49 2.24 -7.46
CA LEU A 140 5.32 3.29 -8.06
C LEU A 140 6.48 2.71 -8.89
N GLY A 141 7.06 1.61 -8.43
CA GLY A 141 8.15 0.92 -9.13
C GLY A 141 7.72 0.28 -10.46
N SER A 142 6.43 -0.03 -10.64
CA SER A 142 5.91 -0.59 -11.90
C SER A 142 5.66 0.46 -12.98
N LEU A 143 5.66 1.76 -12.64
CA LEU A 143 5.54 2.86 -13.59
C LEU A 143 6.87 3.10 -14.33
N CYS A 144 6.82 3.58 -15.58
CA CYS A 144 8.01 4.09 -16.27
C CYS A 144 8.53 5.36 -15.58
N ASP A 145 9.82 5.65 -15.75
CA ASP A 145 10.43 6.87 -15.20
C ASP A 145 9.73 8.16 -15.68
N CYS A 146 9.17 8.13 -16.91
CA CYS A 146 8.32 9.19 -17.44
C CYS A 146 7.07 9.43 -16.57
N CYS A 147 6.23 8.41 -16.46
CA CYS A 147 4.99 8.45 -15.69
C CYS A 147 5.23 8.81 -14.23
N ARG A 148 6.34 8.35 -13.60
CA ARG A 148 6.65 8.70 -12.21
C ARG A 148 6.85 10.19 -12.00
N ARG A 149 7.47 10.89 -12.97
CA ARG A 149 7.68 12.35 -12.89
C ARG A 149 6.41 13.16 -13.15
N ASP A 150 5.42 12.56 -13.80
CA ASP A 150 4.13 13.19 -14.08
C ASP A 150 3.11 13.03 -12.94
N ILE A 151 3.49 12.34 -11.85
CA ILE A 151 2.62 12.18 -10.68
C ILE A 151 2.47 13.55 -9.99
N THR A 152 1.23 13.99 -9.83
CA THR A 152 0.88 15.11 -8.95
C THR A 152 0.61 14.55 -7.55
N LEU A 153 1.47 14.89 -6.60
CA LEU A 153 1.29 14.57 -5.19
C LEU A 153 0.49 15.69 -4.52
N VAL A 154 -0.59 15.33 -3.83
CA VAL A 154 -1.32 16.25 -2.96
C VAL A 154 -0.96 15.87 -1.53
N ASP A 155 -0.35 16.79 -0.81
CA ASP A 155 -0.09 16.57 0.61
C ASP A 155 -1.37 16.61 1.45
N ARG A 156 -1.23 16.39 2.76
CA ARG A 156 -2.37 16.34 3.68
C ARG A 156 -3.03 17.70 3.90
N ASP A 157 -2.33 18.79 3.59
CA ASP A 157 -2.83 20.16 3.70
C ASP A 157 -3.48 20.64 2.38
N GLY A 158 -3.51 19.77 1.36
CA GLY A 158 -4.09 20.03 0.05
C GLY A 158 -3.14 20.73 -0.92
N HIS A 159 -1.86 20.86 -0.58
CA HIS A 159 -0.87 21.45 -1.47
C HIS A 159 -0.47 20.46 -2.57
N GLU A 160 -0.52 20.92 -3.80
CA GLU A 160 -0.18 20.12 -4.97
C GLU A 160 1.27 20.38 -5.39
N SER A 161 2.01 19.30 -5.58
CA SER A 161 3.36 19.33 -6.12
C SER A 161 3.51 18.25 -7.19
N THR A 162 4.20 18.55 -8.27
CA THR A 162 4.61 17.52 -9.23
C THR A 162 5.81 16.77 -8.65
N ALA A 163 5.78 15.45 -8.73
CA ALA A 163 6.84 14.60 -8.21
C ALA A 163 8.18 14.91 -8.89
N ASP A 164 9.10 15.45 -8.11
CA ASP A 164 10.45 15.80 -8.52
C ASP A 164 11.50 14.87 -7.86
N GLU A 165 12.78 15.22 -8.02
CA GLU A 165 13.89 14.44 -7.47
C GLU A 165 14.00 14.47 -5.93
N TYR A 166 13.26 15.34 -5.26
CA TYR A 166 13.24 15.50 -3.81
C TYR A 166 11.93 15.00 -3.19
N THR A 167 10.92 14.75 -4.01
CA THR A 167 9.61 14.32 -3.55
C THR A 167 9.71 12.94 -2.93
N SER A 168 9.17 12.82 -1.72
CA SER A 168 9.16 11.56 -0.97
C SER A 168 7.85 11.42 -0.24
N ILE A 169 7.47 10.20 0.11
CA ILE A 169 6.30 9.90 0.91
C ILE A 169 6.80 9.24 2.19
N GLY A 170 6.63 9.92 3.32
CA GLY A 170 6.89 9.34 4.63
C GLY A 170 5.72 8.46 5.09
N PHE A 171 6.00 7.47 5.92
CA PHE A 171 5.02 6.59 6.54
C PHE A 171 5.40 6.45 8.01
N ALA A 172 4.52 6.88 8.91
CA ALA A 172 4.70 6.69 10.34
C ALA A 172 3.61 5.75 10.84
N ILE A 173 3.95 4.57 11.35
CA ILE A 173 3.00 3.53 11.75
C ILE A 173 3.02 3.43 13.27
N ALA A 174 1.87 3.66 13.90
CA ALA A 174 1.68 3.39 15.33
C ALA A 174 1.28 1.92 15.54
N ALA A 175 1.75 1.30 16.63
CA ALA A 175 1.21 0.03 17.11
C ALA A 175 1.00 0.09 18.63
N PRO A 176 -0.08 -0.53 19.15
CA PRO A 176 -0.22 -0.71 20.59
C PRO A 176 0.81 -1.74 21.08
N LEU A 177 1.46 -1.45 22.21
CA LEU A 177 2.17 -2.50 22.95
C LEU A 177 1.11 -3.42 23.57
N ASP A 178 1.30 -4.73 23.44
CA ASP A 178 0.72 -5.66 24.39
C ASP A 178 1.22 -5.23 25.77
N GLY A 179 0.34 -4.66 26.60
CA GLY A 179 0.71 -4.26 27.95
C GLY A 179 1.23 -5.49 28.67
N ASP A 180 2.45 -5.42 29.21
CA ASP A 180 3.10 -6.48 29.98
C ASP A 180 2.22 -6.87 31.19
N GLY A 181 1.18 -7.68 30.98
CA GLY A 181 0.36 -8.36 32.00
C GLY A 181 -0.23 -7.54 33.15
N ASN A 182 -0.03 -6.23 33.21
CA ASN A 182 -0.11 -5.48 34.45
C ASN A 182 -1.04 -4.26 34.35
N GLY A 183 -2.23 -4.43 33.75
CA GLY A 183 -3.37 -3.52 33.89
C GLY A 183 -3.19 -2.04 33.48
N GLU A 184 -2.01 -1.63 33.02
CA GLU A 184 -1.73 -0.29 32.53
C GLU A 184 -2.30 -0.12 31.11
N ARG A 185 -2.90 1.05 30.86
CA ARG A 185 -3.43 1.40 29.53
C ARG A 185 -2.29 1.27 28.51
N PRO A 186 -2.54 0.68 27.32
CA PRO A 186 -1.54 0.59 26.27
C PRO A 186 -0.96 1.98 25.99
N VAL A 187 0.35 2.14 26.14
CA VAL A 187 1.05 3.37 25.74
C VAL A 187 1.42 3.22 24.27
N ASP A 188 0.79 4.01 23.43
CA ASP A 188 1.04 3.95 21.99
C ASP A 188 2.41 4.53 21.64
N ARG A 189 3.20 3.80 20.86
CA ARG A 189 4.46 4.27 20.30
C ARG A 189 4.49 4.08 18.79
N TRP A 190 5.33 4.88 18.13
CA TRP A 190 5.67 4.66 16.72
C TRP A 190 6.38 3.31 16.59
N ALA A 191 5.73 2.36 15.94
CA ALA A 191 6.24 1.01 15.71
C ALA A 191 7.21 0.97 14.52
N ALA A 192 6.96 1.80 13.50
CA ALA A 192 7.85 1.94 12.35
C ALA A 192 7.76 3.35 11.73
N ARG A 193 8.89 3.82 11.18
CA ARG A 193 8.95 5.00 10.32
C ARG A 193 9.70 4.61 9.05
N THR A 194 9.03 4.68 7.91
CA THR A 194 9.59 4.37 6.59
C THR A 194 9.40 5.56 5.68
N ARG A 195 10.35 5.85 4.79
CA ARG A 195 10.19 6.92 3.81
C ARG A 195 10.57 6.43 2.43
N LEU A 196 9.65 6.57 1.49
CA LEU A 196 9.83 6.20 0.09
C LEU A 196 10.19 7.46 -0.67
N SER A 197 11.35 7.51 -1.31
CA SER A 197 11.66 8.59 -2.26
C SER A 197 11.01 8.26 -3.60
N LEU A 198 10.30 9.23 -4.20
CA LEU A 198 9.73 9.08 -5.54
C LEU A 198 10.81 9.19 -6.64
N ALA A 199 12.03 9.58 -6.24
CA ALA A 199 13.24 9.59 -7.06
C ALA A 199 14.44 8.97 -6.33
N VAL A 200 15.57 8.83 -7.03
CA VAL A 200 16.80 8.18 -6.55
C VAL A 200 17.27 8.81 -5.21
N PRO A 201 17.50 8.02 -4.14
CA PRO A 201 17.57 8.55 -2.78
C PRO A 201 18.88 9.29 -2.42
N ARG A 202 18.76 10.36 -1.61
CA ARG A 202 19.82 11.00 -0.79
C ARG A 202 19.26 11.35 0.63
N PRO A 203 20.10 11.54 1.67
CA PRO A 203 19.72 11.36 3.09
C PRO A 203 18.89 12.50 3.72
N GLN A 204 18.12 12.19 4.78
CA GLN A 204 16.93 12.92 5.27
C GLN A 204 17.10 13.67 6.61
N SER A 205 16.42 14.82 6.77
CA SER A 205 15.73 15.23 8.01
C SER A 205 14.61 16.27 7.76
N VAL A 206 13.49 16.13 8.49
CA VAL A 206 12.33 17.04 8.66
C VAL A 206 11.55 17.45 7.38
N ASP A 207 10.50 16.69 6.98
CA ASP A 207 9.73 16.99 5.76
C ASP A 207 8.20 16.76 5.91
N PRO A 208 7.34 17.72 5.49
CA PRO A 208 5.87 17.65 5.52
C PRO A 208 5.23 16.53 4.66
N THR A 209 5.96 15.86 3.78
CA THR A 209 5.40 14.80 2.92
C THR A 209 5.15 13.45 3.62
N THR A 210 4.95 13.45 4.94
CA THR A 210 4.83 12.23 5.76
C THR A 210 3.37 11.84 6.01
N VAL A 211 2.95 10.71 5.45
CA VAL A 211 1.69 10.00 5.75
C VAL A 211 1.78 9.35 7.13
N ARG A 212 0.74 9.50 7.95
CA ARG A 212 0.64 8.88 9.28
C ARG A 212 -0.38 7.75 9.22
N LEU A 213 -0.04 6.57 9.73
CA LEU A 213 -0.81 5.32 9.67
C LEU A 213 -0.82 4.62 11.05
N GLY A 214 -1.70 3.63 11.21
CA GLY A 214 -1.77 2.80 12.43
C GLY A 214 -2.72 3.31 13.53
N ARG A 215 -3.67 4.19 13.17
CA ARG A 215 -4.73 4.69 14.06
C ARG A 215 -6.10 4.60 13.39
N LYS A 216 -7.20 4.62 14.15
CA LYS A 216 -8.54 4.83 13.59
C LYS A 216 -8.85 6.31 13.43
N VAL A 217 -9.81 6.63 12.55
CA VAL A 217 -10.23 8.01 12.29
C VAL A 217 -10.76 8.65 13.58
N GLY A 218 -10.14 9.76 13.99
CA GLY A 218 -10.50 10.50 15.21
C GLY A 218 -9.69 10.14 16.46
N GLU A 219 -8.76 9.17 16.39
CA GLU A 219 -7.86 8.86 17.51
C GLU A 219 -6.66 9.84 17.54
N PRO A 220 -6.23 10.29 18.74
CA PRO A 220 -5.10 11.19 18.87
C PRO A 220 -3.77 10.52 18.49
N TRP A 221 -2.93 11.26 17.76
CA TRP A 221 -1.59 10.80 17.39
C TRP A 221 -0.64 10.79 18.60
N PRO A 222 0.35 9.86 18.64
CA PRO A 222 1.42 9.91 19.65
C PRO A 222 2.22 11.21 19.53
N ALA A 223 2.71 11.73 20.65
CA ALA A 223 3.59 12.89 20.66
C ALA A 223 4.91 12.62 19.90
N ASP A 224 5.46 13.65 19.26
CA ASP A 224 6.64 13.54 18.39
C ASP A 224 7.98 13.41 19.15
N GLU A 225 8.00 13.69 20.45
CA GLU A 225 9.17 13.55 21.32
C GLU A 225 9.01 12.40 22.32
N PRO A 226 10.05 11.57 22.57
CA PRO A 226 10.05 10.74 23.75
C PRO A 226 10.11 11.65 24.98
N ALA A 227 9.14 11.50 25.89
CA ALA A 227 9.21 12.11 27.21
C ALA A 227 10.51 11.70 27.89
N SER A 228 11.54 12.54 27.83
CA SER A 228 12.79 12.37 28.55
C SER A 228 12.52 12.62 30.02
N HIS A 229 12.17 11.56 30.75
CA HIS A 229 12.28 11.54 32.20
C HIS A 229 13.77 11.54 32.59
N LEU A 230 14.21 12.69 33.12
CA LEU A 230 14.98 12.85 34.37
C LEU A 230 16.24 11.98 34.60
N ASN A 231 17.39 12.66 34.65
CA ASN A 231 18.27 12.83 35.83
C ASN A 231 19.77 12.58 35.61
N GLY A 232 20.56 13.56 36.08
CA GLY A 232 21.77 13.29 36.85
C GLY A 232 23.11 13.42 36.13
N ARG A 233 23.70 14.62 36.19
CA ARG A 233 25.13 14.77 36.53
C ARG A 233 25.43 16.19 37.02
N ARG A 234 25.57 16.30 38.34
CA ARG A 234 26.32 17.34 39.03
C ARG A 234 27.79 16.91 39.04
N GLU A 235 28.68 17.91 39.14
CA GLU A 235 30.14 17.85 39.31
C GLU A 235 30.93 17.68 37.99
N GLU A 236 31.96 18.47 37.65
CA GLU A 236 32.79 19.40 38.43
C GLU A 236 33.67 20.23 37.46
N ARG A 237 34.13 21.42 37.93
CA ARG A 237 35.23 22.28 37.41
C ARG A 237 34.90 23.10 36.16
N THR A 238 35.14 24.42 36.11
CA THR A 238 36.35 25.17 36.50
C THR A 238 35.98 26.65 36.67
N GLU A 239 36.30 27.26 37.79
CA GLU A 239 36.58 28.70 37.87
C GLU A 239 37.91 28.90 38.60
N THR A 240 38.62 29.92 38.11
CA THR A 240 39.98 30.43 38.37
C THR A 240 40.41 30.58 39.82
#